data_AF-V9GZW6-F1
#
_entry.id   AF-V9GZW6-F1
#
_cell.length_a   1.000
_cell.length_b   1.000
_cell.length_c   1.000
_cell.angle_alpha   90.00
_cell.angle_beta   90.00
_cell.angle_gamma   90.00
#
_symmetry.space_group_name_H-M   'P 1'
#
loop_
_entity.id
_entity.type
_entity.pdbx_description
1 polymer ?
#
loop_
_entity_poly.entity_id
_entity_poly.type
_entity_poly.pdbx_seq_one_letter_code
_entity_poly.pdbx_strand_id
1 'polypeptide(L)'
;VAGYCLNHGEWPEDNTSAGVASPTDIKGKYVKSVTVAKGVVTAEMASTGVNNEIKGKKLSLWAKRQDGSVKWFCGQPVKRADNNGNITADNGNAIETKHLPSTCRDESSA
;
A
#
# COMPACT_ATOMS: atom_id res chain seq x y z
N VAL A 1 -9.34 5.33 2.80
CA VAL A 1 -9.36 3.85 2.78
C VAL A 1 -10.13 3.24 3.94
N ALA A 2 -9.67 3.33 5.20
CA ALA A 2 -10.37 2.73 6.34
C ALA A 2 -11.81 3.23 6.51
N GLY A 3 -12.02 4.55 6.47
CA GLY A 3 -13.37 5.13 6.53
C GLY A 3 -14.29 4.68 5.40
N TYR A 4 -13.76 4.53 4.17
CA TYR A 4 -14.53 3.97 3.05
C TYR A 4 -14.99 2.55 3.36
N CYS A 5 -14.09 1.70 3.84
CA CYS A 5 -14.40 0.32 4.20
C CYS A 5 -15.47 0.23 5.29
N LEU A 6 -15.34 1.03 6.35
CA LEU A 6 -16.34 1.05 7.43
C LEU A 6 -17.72 1.53 6.95
N ASN A 7 -17.77 2.46 5.99
CA ASN A 7 -19.03 3.00 5.47
C ASN A 7 -19.69 2.11 4.40
N HIS A 8 -18.91 1.37 3.60
CA HIS A 8 -19.42 0.66 2.41
C HIS A 8 -19.36 -0.87 2.51
N GLY A 9 -18.74 -1.44 3.54
CA GLY A 9 -18.60 -2.90 3.67
C GLY A 9 -17.45 -3.50 2.85
N GLU A 10 -16.85 -2.73 1.95
CA GLU A 10 -15.81 -3.16 1.01
C GLU A 10 -14.64 -2.18 0.93
N TRP A 11 -13.47 -2.64 0.49
CA TRP A 11 -12.33 -1.76 0.27
C TRP A 11 -12.50 -0.93 -1.02
N PRO A 12 -12.05 0.35 -1.04
CA PRO A 12 -12.17 1.17 -2.25
C PRO A 12 -11.34 0.57 -3.39
N GLU A 13 -11.92 0.53 -4.58
CA GLU A 13 -11.26 -0.03 -5.77
C GLU A 13 -9.99 0.77 -6.12
N ASP A 14 -10.04 2.09 -6.01
CA ASP A 14 -8.98 3.00 -6.42
C ASP A 14 -8.89 4.28 -5.55
N ASN A 15 -8.00 5.21 -5.95
CA ASN A 15 -7.83 6.51 -5.28
C ASN A 15 -9.12 7.35 -5.29
N THR A 16 -9.82 7.37 -6.42
CA THR A 16 -11.05 8.16 -6.61
C THR A 16 -12.15 7.68 -5.67
N SER A 17 -12.39 6.36 -5.63
CA SER A 17 -13.34 5.72 -4.72
C SER A 17 -12.96 5.97 -3.26
N ALA A 18 -11.66 5.95 -2.95
CA ALA A 18 -11.17 6.28 -1.62
C ALA A 18 -11.31 7.77 -1.24
N GLY A 19 -11.70 8.64 -2.17
CA GLY A 19 -11.83 10.09 -1.95
C GLY A 19 -10.50 10.82 -1.82
N VAL A 20 -9.43 10.32 -2.45
CA VAL A 20 -8.08 10.91 -2.39
C VAL A 20 -7.59 11.31 -3.78
N ALA A 21 -6.54 12.13 -3.82
CA ALA A 21 -5.96 12.63 -5.07
C ALA A 21 -5.46 11.50 -5.99
N SER A 22 -5.30 11.81 -7.27
CA SER A 22 -4.78 10.86 -8.26
C SER A 22 -3.38 10.36 -7.86
N PRO A 23 -2.95 9.15 -8.27
CA PRO A 23 -1.71 8.56 -7.78
C PRO A 23 -0.46 9.42 -7.94
N THR A 24 -0.36 10.16 -9.06
CA THR A 24 0.79 11.02 -9.39
C THR A 24 0.74 12.39 -8.73
N ASP A 25 -0.40 12.76 -8.14
CA ASP A 25 -0.53 13.98 -7.34
C ASP A 25 -0.11 13.74 -5.89
N ILE A 26 -0.19 12.49 -5.41
CA ILE A 26 0.35 12.07 -4.11
C ILE A 26 1.84 11.72 -4.26
N LYS A 27 2.68 12.75 -4.24
CA LYS A 27 4.14 12.64 -4.40
C LYS A 27 4.89 13.51 -3.39
N GLY A 28 6.19 13.25 -3.26
CA GLY A 28 7.08 14.02 -2.39
C GLY A 28 8.54 13.88 -2.79
N LYS A 29 9.45 14.39 -1.96
CA LYS A 29 10.90 14.41 -2.26
C LYS A 29 11.46 13.03 -2.69
N TYR A 30 10.97 11.96 -2.07
CA TYR A 30 11.45 10.59 -2.30
C TYR A 30 10.36 9.65 -2.84
N VAL A 31 9.13 10.13 -3.02
CA VAL A 31 7.97 9.33 -3.42
C VAL A 31 7.48 9.84 -4.76
N LYS A 32 7.40 8.94 -5.74
CA LYS A 32 6.93 9.24 -7.09
C LYS A 32 5.41 9.26 -7.18
N SER A 33 4.75 8.31 -6.54
CA SER A 33 3.30 8.15 -6.55
C SER A 33 2.81 7.28 -5.41
N VAL A 34 1.55 7.45 -5.03
CA VAL A 34 0.85 6.58 -4.08
C VAL A 34 -0.47 6.11 -4.68
N THR A 35 -0.58 4.81 -4.92
CA THR A 35 -1.74 4.18 -5.54
C THR A 35 -2.55 3.44 -4.50
N VAL A 36 -3.87 3.63 -4.51
CA VAL A 36 -4.83 2.77 -3.83
C VAL A 36 -5.35 1.77 -4.86
N ALA A 37 -5.34 0.48 -4.51
CA ALA A 37 -5.92 -0.57 -5.32
C ALA A 37 -6.62 -1.57 -4.39
N LYS A 38 -7.95 -1.63 -4.41
CA LYS A 38 -8.75 -2.55 -3.58
C LYS A 38 -8.38 -2.42 -2.08
N GLY A 39 -8.20 -1.18 -1.64
CA GLY A 39 -7.75 -0.80 -0.29
C GLY A 39 -6.30 -1.09 0.07
N VAL A 40 -5.48 -1.66 -0.83
CA VAL A 40 -4.02 -1.69 -0.67
C VAL A 40 -3.45 -0.35 -1.11
N VAL A 41 -2.64 0.27 -0.27
CA VAL A 41 -1.96 1.53 -0.56
C VAL A 41 -0.49 1.24 -0.88
N THR A 42 -0.07 1.48 -2.11
CA THR A 42 1.30 1.18 -2.58
C THR A 42 2.02 2.48 -2.93
N ALA A 43 3.15 2.71 -2.28
CA ALA A 43 4.03 3.83 -2.58
C ALA A 43 5.16 3.38 -3.52
N GLU A 44 5.42 4.16 -4.57
CA GLU A 44 6.57 3.97 -5.46
C GLU A 44 7.62 5.04 -5.15
N MET A 45 8.87 4.60 -4.93
CA MET A 45 9.98 5.50 -4.66
C MET A 45 10.40 6.25 -5.93
N ALA A 46 10.88 7.48 -5.76
CA ALA A 46 11.42 8.29 -6.85
C ALA A 46 12.61 7.60 -7.54
N SER A 47 12.87 7.96 -8.80
CA SER A 47 14.04 7.49 -9.55
C SER A 47 15.29 8.35 -9.30
N THR A 48 15.12 9.55 -8.76
CA THR A 48 16.19 10.52 -8.47
C THR A 48 16.14 10.92 -7.00
N GLY A 49 17.29 11.36 -6.46
CA GLY A 49 17.37 11.84 -5.07
C GLY A 49 17.15 10.76 -3.99
N VAL A 50 17.13 9.47 -4.35
CA VAL A 50 17.03 8.33 -3.42
C VAL A 50 18.21 7.37 -3.59
N ASN A 51 18.44 6.53 -2.58
CA ASN A 51 19.47 5.49 -2.62
C ASN A 51 19.25 4.54 -3.82
N ASN A 52 20.33 4.14 -4.48
CA ASN A 52 20.31 3.26 -5.65
C ASN A 52 19.54 1.94 -5.41
N GLU A 53 19.63 1.39 -4.21
CA GLU A 53 19.00 0.11 -3.86
C GLU A 53 17.48 0.22 -3.67
N ILE A 54 16.89 1.43 -3.67
CA ILE A 54 15.44 1.66 -3.51
C ILE A 54 14.80 2.45 -4.66
N LYS A 55 15.56 2.86 -5.68
CA LYS A 55 15.03 3.62 -6.83
C LYS A 55 13.91 2.85 -7.53
N GLY A 56 12.74 3.49 -7.68
CA GLY A 56 11.58 2.87 -8.34
C GLY A 56 11.01 1.64 -7.62
N LYS A 57 11.51 1.33 -6.42
CA LYS A 57 11.01 0.22 -5.61
C LYS A 57 9.74 0.61 -4.87
N LYS A 58 9.04 -0.38 -4.33
CA LYS A 58 7.71 -0.23 -3.75
C LYS A 58 7.61 -0.84 -2.36
N LEU A 59 6.70 -0.28 -1.56
CA LEU A 59 6.17 -0.86 -0.34
C LEU A 59 4.64 -0.70 -0.34
N SER A 60 3.95 -1.53 0.42
CA SER A 60 2.50 -1.46 0.56
C SER A 60 2.08 -1.35 2.02
N LEU A 61 0.98 -0.65 2.23
CA LEU A 61 0.16 -0.71 3.43
C LEU A 61 -1.17 -1.39 3.07
N TRP A 62 -1.61 -2.33 3.88
CA TRP A 62 -2.91 -2.97 3.71
C TRP A 62 -3.59 -3.12 5.07
N ALA A 63 -4.89 -3.36 5.05
CA ALA A 63 -5.64 -3.58 6.26
C ALA A 63 -6.52 -4.82 6.18
N LYS A 64 -6.79 -5.41 7.35
CA LYS A 64 -7.79 -6.45 7.55
C LYS A 64 -8.81 -5.98 8.59
N ARG A 65 -10.05 -6.44 8.46
CA ARG A 65 -11.09 -6.17 9.45
C ARG A 65 -10.81 -6.99 10.72
N GLN A 66 -11.00 -6.38 11.89
CA GLN A 66 -10.95 -7.03 13.20
C GLN A 66 -12.04 -6.44 14.09
N ASP A 67 -13.06 -7.23 14.43
CA ASP A 67 -14.08 -6.92 15.46
C ASP A 67 -14.60 -5.46 15.44
N GLY A 68 -15.11 -5.02 14.28
CA GLY A 68 -15.66 -3.66 14.12
C GLY A 68 -14.62 -2.57 13.88
N SER A 69 -13.33 -2.92 13.82
CA SER A 69 -12.21 -2.05 13.49
C SER A 69 -11.41 -2.57 12.30
N VAL A 70 -10.34 -1.86 11.93
CA VAL A 70 -9.38 -2.31 10.93
C VAL A 70 -7.97 -2.30 11.52
N LYS A 71 -7.21 -3.37 11.29
CA LYS A 71 -5.79 -3.45 11.61
C LYS A 71 -4.99 -3.22 10.34
N TRP A 72 -4.04 -2.30 10.40
CA TRP A 72 -3.11 -2.02 9.31
C TRP A 72 -1.81 -2.80 9.45
N PHE A 73 -1.21 -3.08 8.30
CA PHE A 73 0.06 -3.75 8.12
C PHE A 73 0.89 -2.96 7.12
N CYS A 74 2.20 -3.10 7.20
CA CYS A 74 3.14 -2.40 6.33
C CYS A 74 4.27 -3.36 5.96
N GLY A 75 4.61 -3.44 4.68
CA GLY A 75 5.64 -4.37 4.22
C GLY A 75 5.96 -4.24 2.75
N GLN A 76 6.53 -5.33 2.22
CA GLN A 76 6.73 -5.47 0.78
C GLN A 76 5.40 -5.40 0.03
N PRO A 77 5.43 -5.16 -1.29
CA PRO A 77 4.20 -4.93 -2.02
C PRO A 77 3.29 -6.16 -1.99
N VAL A 78 1.99 -5.88 -1.92
CA VAL A 78 0.94 -6.88 -1.89
C VAL A 78 -0.19 -6.50 -2.85
N LYS A 79 -1.03 -7.47 -3.17
CA LYS A 79 -2.27 -7.28 -3.92
C LYS A 79 -3.44 -7.87 -3.16
N ARG A 80 -4.63 -7.31 -3.40
CA ARG A 80 -5.90 -7.90 -2.97
C ARG A 80 -6.64 -8.45 -4.18
N ALA A 81 -7.16 -9.67 -4.08
CA ALA A 81 -7.85 -10.34 -5.19
C ALA A 81 -9.06 -9.54 -5.69
N ASP A 82 -9.87 -9.01 -4.78
CA ASP A 82 -11.07 -8.21 -5.03
C ASP A 82 -11.29 -7.23 -3.85
N ASN A 83 -12.36 -6.43 -3.84
CA ASN A 83 -12.61 -5.41 -2.80
C ASN A 83 -12.85 -5.99 -1.40
N ASN A 84 -13.02 -7.31 -1.25
CA ASN A 84 -13.13 -8.02 0.03
C ASN A 84 -12.17 -9.22 0.12
N GLY A 85 -11.31 -9.39 -0.87
CA GLY A 85 -10.53 -10.58 -1.06
C GLY A 85 -9.31 -10.67 -0.15
N ASN A 86 -8.64 -11.81 -0.27
CA ASN A 86 -7.40 -12.10 0.44
C ASN A 86 -6.23 -11.28 -0.10
N ILE A 87 -5.25 -11.06 0.79
CA ILE A 87 -3.97 -10.43 0.47
C ILE A 87 -2.99 -11.50 -0.01
N THR A 88 -2.26 -11.20 -1.07
CA THR A 88 -1.16 -12.02 -1.58
C THR A 88 0.07 -11.15 -1.85
N ALA A 89 1.26 -11.73 -1.78
CA ALA A 89 2.49 -11.04 -2.12
C ALA A 89 2.50 -10.57 -3.58
N ASP A 90 3.01 -9.37 -3.81
CA ASP A 90 3.28 -8.81 -5.14
C ASP A 90 4.77 -8.47 -5.24
N ASN A 91 5.58 -9.40 -5.72
CA ASN A 91 7.04 -9.27 -5.71
C ASN A 91 7.60 -8.25 -6.73
N GLY A 92 6.73 -7.45 -7.36
CA GLY A 92 7.12 -6.44 -8.34
C GLY A 92 7.88 -5.26 -7.71
N ASN A 93 9.18 -5.17 -7.98
CA ASN A 93 10.07 -4.08 -7.53
C ASN A 93 10.01 -3.82 -6.01
N ALA A 94 9.94 -4.87 -5.19
CA ALA A 94 9.83 -4.74 -3.74
C ALA A 94 11.09 -4.11 -3.12
N ILE A 95 10.91 -3.15 -2.20
CA ILE A 95 12.00 -2.69 -1.32
C ILE A 95 12.49 -3.90 -0.50
N GLU A 96 13.82 -4.08 -0.46
CA GLU A 96 14.40 -5.15 0.36
C GLU A 96 14.17 -4.87 1.84
N THR A 97 13.87 -5.92 2.61
CA THR A 97 13.52 -5.84 4.04
C THR A 97 14.55 -5.08 4.87
N LYS A 98 15.84 -5.15 4.50
CA LYS A 98 16.93 -4.40 5.17
C LYS A 98 16.75 -2.87 5.12
N HIS A 99 16.05 -2.35 4.11
CA HIS A 99 15.75 -0.92 3.95
C HIS A 99 14.39 -0.52 4.53
N LEU A 100 13.56 -1.48 4.94
CA LEU A 100 12.30 -1.20 5.60
C LEU A 100 12.55 -0.96 7.10
N PRO A 101 11.89 0.03 7.72
CA PRO A 101 11.84 0.16 9.17
C PRO A 101 11.33 -1.13 9.82
N SER A 102 11.71 -1.41 11.06
CA SER A 102 11.30 -2.63 11.77
C SER A 102 9.78 -2.83 11.83
N THR A 103 9.01 -1.73 11.88
CA THR A 103 7.55 -1.72 11.94
C THR A 103 6.87 -1.83 10.57
N CYS A 104 7.63 -1.98 9.49
CA CYS A 104 7.10 -2.13 8.12
C CYS A 104 7.71 -3.37 7.45
N ARG A 105 7.67 -4.50 8.15
CA ARG A 105 8.20 -5.79 7.69
C ARG A 105 7.17 -6.91 7.83
N ASP A 106 5.89 -6.56 7.81
CA ASP A 106 4.81 -7.54 7.87
C ASP A 106 4.82 -8.41 6.60
N GLU A 107 4.57 -9.71 6.77
CA GLU A 107 4.38 -10.63 5.65
C GLU A 107 2.98 -10.46 5.05
N SER A 108 2.80 -10.78 3.77
CA SER A 108 1.49 -10.71 3.10
C SER A 108 0.38 -11.54 3.78
N SER A 109 0.77 -12.55 4.57
CA SER A 109 -0.11 -13.41 5.37
C SER A 109 -0.64 -12.73 6.64
N ALA A 110 0.01 -11.66 7.12
CA ALA A 110 -0.35 -10.90 8.32
C ALA A 110 -1.74 -10.27 8.20
#